data_AF-A0AAD1EL97-F1
#
_entry.id   AF-A0AAD1EL97-F1
#
_cell.length_a   1.000
_cell.length_b   1.000
_cell.length_c   1.000
_cell.angle_alpha   90.00
_cell.angle_beta   90.00
_cell.angle_gamma   90.00
#
_symmetry.space_group_name_H-M   'P 1'
#
loop_
_entity.id
_entity.type
_entity.pdbx_description
1 polymer ?
#
loop_
_entity_poly.entity_id
_entity_poly.type
_entity_poly.pdbx_seq_one_letter_code
_entity_poly.pdbx_strand_id
1 'polypeptide(L)'
;MRILWSAAGEQSARTTDRHDVLAIAVAALVNERYVDRGFTITRLGRELKIAPAVLRRRFRRFYGLPVATHLASRRLELAELLLAKAAGRDELGHIARLSGYRDAAALRRDLRRVQRRHSPRPWLTHPLGRSEPGPFRWTDVDLPTLLRTLPQRP
;
A
#
# COMPACT_ATOMS: atom_id res chain seq x y z
N MET A 1 29.00 -38.25 36.80
CA MET A 1 28.35 -37.78 35.55
C MET A 1 27.17 -36.90 35.95
N ARG A 2 27.38 -35.60 36.21
CA ARG A 2 27.46 -34.45 35.30
C ARG A 2 26.15 -34.19 34.55
N ILE A 3 25.37 -33.31 35.17
CA ILE A 3 24.12 -32.67 34.75
C ILE A 3 24.35 -31.96 33.40
N LEU A 4 23.45 -32.19 32.45
CA LEU A 4 23.22 -31.27 31.33
C LEU A 4 21.72 -31.07 31.17
N TRP A 5 21.23 -30.03 31.87
CA TRP A 5 20.02 -29.33 31.52
C TRP A 5 20.38 -28.21 30.53
N SER A 6 19.41 -27.79 29.74
CA SER A 6 19.35 -26.54 28.98
C SER A 6 20.25 -26.37 27.74
N ALA A 7 19.61 -26.45 26.57
CA ALA A 7 19.96 -25.60 25.42
C ALA A 7 18.76 -25.43 24.46
N ALA A 8 17.96 -26.48 24.24
CA ALA A 8 16.90 -26.46 23.21
C ALA A 8 15.72 -25.50 23.53
N GLY A 9 15.50 -25.15 24.80
CA GLY A 9 14.48 -24.18 25.21
C GLY A 9 14.89 -22.71 25.03
N GLU A 10 16.20 -22.42 24.89
CA GLU A 10 16.70 -21.05 24.83
C GLU A 10 16.87 -20.52 23.40
N GLN A 11 16.89 -21.39 22.38
CA GLN A 11 16.92 -20.93 20.97
C GLN A 11 15.55 -20.44 20.49
N SER A 12 14.44 -21.04 20.93
CA SER A 12 13.09 -20.62 20.50
C SER A 12 12.69 -19.24 21.07
N ALA A 13 13.23 -18.87 22.24
CA ALA A 13 13.03 -17.55 22.84
C ALA A 13 13.87 -16.44 22.18
N ARG A 14 14.93 -16.78 21.41
CA ARG A 14 15.84 -15.82 20.77
C ARG A 14 15.49 -15.49 19.32
N THR A 15 14.83 -16.40 18.59
CA THR A 15 14.22 -16.10 17.28
C THR A 15 12.91 -15.31 17.39
N THR A 16 12.47 -15.09 18.63
CA THR A 16 11.44 -14.13 19.00
C THR A 16 12.09 -12.74 19.13
N ASP A 17 12.87 -12.32 18.12
CA ASP A 17 13.05 -10.90 17.73
C ASP A 17 11.77 -10.40 17.02
N ARG A 18 10.67 -10.78 17.69
CA ARG A 18 9.28 -10.34 17.77
C ARG A 18 8.70 -9.71 16.51
N HIS A 19 7.97 -10.55 15.76
CA HIS A 19 6.75 -10.12 15.07
C HIS A 19 6.02 -9.07 15.92
N ASP A 20 6.01 -7.83 15.45
CA ASP A 20 5.41 -6.75 16.20
C ASP A 20 3.89 -6.89 16.08
N VAL A 21 3.28 -7.57 17.06
CA VAL A 21 1.84 -7.87 17.09
C VAL A 21 0.99 -6.63 16.89
N LEU A 22 1.43 -5.47 17.40
CA LEU A 22 0.72 -4.20 17.19
C LEU A 22 0.84 -3.72 15.75
N ALA A 23 2.01 -3.85 15.13
CA ALA A 23 2.17 -3.51 13.72
C ALA A 23 1.29 -4.42 12.85
N ILE A 24 1.30 -5.72 13.11
CA ILE A 24 0.50 -6.72 12.38
C ILE A 24 -1.00 -6.44 12.53
N ALA A 25 -1.47 -6.19 13.76
CA ALA A 25 -2.86 -5.84 14.02
C ALA A 25 -3.27 -4.54 13.31
N VAL A 26 -2.41 -3.52 13.29
CA VAL A 26 -2.66 -2.28 12.54
C VAL A 26 -2.75 -2.55 11.04
N ALA A 27 -1.89 -3.41 10.47
CA ALA A 27 -1.97 -3.78 9.06
C ALA A 27 -3.27 -4.52 8.73
N ALA A 28 -3.66 -5.49 9.56
CA ALA A 28 -4.92 -6.22 9.40
C ALA A 28 -6.13 -5.27 9.41
N LEU A 29 -6.19 -4.36 10.39
CA LEU A 29 -7.28 -3.38 10.50
C LEU A 29 -7.29 -2.38 9.33
N VAL A 30 -6.13 -2.01 8.77
CA VAL A 30 -6.08 -1.23 7.53
C VAL A 30 -6.68 -2.04 6.38
N ASN A 31 -6.32 -3.31 6.22
CA ASN A 31 -6.83 -4.16 5.15
C ASN A 31 -8.34 -4.41 5.23
N GLU A 32 -8.90 -4.45 6.44
CA GLU A 32 -10.33 -4.63 6.65
C GLU A 32 -11.12 -3.32 6.46
N ARG A 33 -10.56 -2.19 6.89
CA ARG A 33 -11.31 -0.93 7.05
C ARG A 33 -10.84 0.19 6.12
N TYR A 34 -10.00 -0.08 5.12
CA TYR A 34 -9.47 0.97 4.24
C TYR A 34 -10.57 1.75 3.50
N VAL A 35 -11.73 1.15 3.23
CA VAL A 35 -12.89 1.82 2.60
C VAL A 35 -13.61 2.79 3.54
N ASP A 36 -13.46 2.63 4.86
CA ASP A 36 -14.02 3.59 5.83
C ASP A 36 -13.26 4.91 5.74
N ARG A 37 -13.95 5.95 5.26
CA ARG A 37 -13.39 7.31 5.11
C ARG A 37 -13.01 7.94 6.44
N GLY A 38 -13.65 7.52 7.54
CA GLY A 38 -13.34 7.95 8.90
C GLY A 38 -12.21 7.16 9.56
N PHE A 39 -11.67 6.13 8.88
CA PHE A 39 -10.55 5.36 9.39
C PHE A 39 -9.28 6.21 9.41
N THR A 40 -8.75 6.42 10.61
CA THR A 40 -7.51 7.16 10.84
C THR A 40 -6.73 6.50 11.97
N ILE A 41 -5.40 6.61 11.93
CA ILE A 41 -4.53 6.09 13.01
C ILE A 41 -4.83 6.73 14.38
N THR A 42 -5.33 7.96 14.39
CA THR A 42 -5.75 8.66 15.63
C THR A 42 -7.04 8.06 16.20
N ARG A 43 -8.01 7.75 15.33
CA ARG A 43 -9.23 7.04 15.73
C ARG A 43 -8.90 5.63 16.21
N LEU A 44 -8.05 4.91 15.48
CA LEU A 44 -7.59 3.58 15.86
C LEU A 44 -6.88 3.57 17.21
N GLY A 45 -6.01 4.56 17.48
CA GLY A 45 -5.35 4.69 18.78
C GLY A 45 -6.34 4.89 19.93
N ARG A 46 -7.41 5.65 19.71
CA ARG A 46 -8.49 5.81 20.70
C ARG A 46 -9.25 4.50 20.93
N GLU A 47 -9.62 3.79 19.86
CA GLU A 47 -10.32 2.51 19.92
C GLU A 47 -9.50 1.43 20.67
N LEU A 48 -8.20 1.36 20.41
CA LEU A 48 -7.29 0.40 21.04
C LEU A 48 -6.72 0.86 22.40
N LYS A 49 -7.05 2.08 22.85
CA LYS A 49 -6.44 2.73 24.03
C LYS A 49 -4.91 2.76 23.98
N ILE A 50 -4.33 2.97 22.78
CA ILE A 50 -2.89 3.07 22.54
C ILE A 50 -2.59 4.43 21.90
N ALA A 51 -1.55 5.11 22.37
CA ALA A 51 -1.12 6.38 21.80
C ALA A 51 -0.82 6.24 20.28
N PRO A 52 -1.40 7.09 19.40
CA PRO A 52 -1.20 7.00 17.96
C PRO A 52 0.27 7.08 17.53
N ALA A 53 1.09 7.80 18.29
CA ALA A 53 2.54 7.89 18.06
C ALA A 53 3.23 6.53 18.20
N VAL A 54 2.82 5.72 19.18
CA VAL A 54 3.35 4.36 19.40
C VAL A 54 2.98 3.47 18.22
N LEU A 55 1.71 3.50 17.79
CA LEU A 55 1.25 2.71 16.63
C LEU A 55 2.04 3.07 15.36
N ARG A 56 2.20 4.37 15.06
CA ARG A 56 2.98 4.84 13.91
C ARG A 56 4.43 4.39 13.97
N ARG A 57 5.08 4.53 15.14
CA ARG A 57 6.49 4.19 15.34
C ARG A 57 6.71 2.69 15.15
N ARG A 58 5.90 1.87 15.82
CA ARG A 58 5.99 0.41 15.75
C ARG A 58 5.72 -0.11 14.35
N PHE A 59 4.66 0.37 13.71
CA PHE A 59 4.36 0.03 12.33
C PHE A 59 5.48 0.40 11.36
N ARG A 60 6.02 1.63 11.45
CA ARG A 60 7.12 2.06 10.58
C ARG A 60 8.39 1.26 10.82
N ARG A 61 8.70 0.92 12.07
CA ARG A 61 9.86 0.09 12.40
C ARG A 61 9.72 -1.32 11.81
N PHE A 62 8.52 -1.89 11.85
CA PHE A 62 8.27 -3.26 11.40
C PHE A 62 8.11 -3.38 9.87
N TYR A 63 7.34 -2.50 9.22
CA TYR A 63 7.06 -2.57 7.79
C TYR A 63 7.94 -1.64 6.92
N GLY A 64 8.76 -0.79 7.52
CA GLY A 64 9.61 0.16 6.78
C GLY A 64 8.85 1.33 6.14
N LEU A 65 7.52 1.42 6.29
CA LEU A 65 6.70 2.50 5.72
C LEU A 65 5.66 3.08 6.70
N PRO A 66 5.20 4.33 6.51
CA PRO A 66 4.17 4.93 7.35
C PRO A 66 2.80 4.25 7.18
N VAL A 67 2.02 4.12 8.26
CA VAL A 67 0.63 3.59 8.21
C VAL A 67 -0.23 4.33 7.19
N ALA A 68 -0.09 5.64 7.08
CA ALA A 68 -0.84 6.45 6.12
C ALA A 68 -0.51 6.08 4.67
N THR A 69 0.74 5.70 4.40
CA THR A 69 1.17 5.21 3.08
C THR A 69 0.57 3.85 2.79
N HIS A 70 0.54 2.94 3.77
CA HIS A 70 -0.10 1.63 3.62
C HIS A 70 -1.59 1.77 3.32
N LEU A 71 -2.31 2.60 4.10
CA LEU A 71 -3.72 2.90 3.89
C LEU A 71 -3.98 3.49 2.50
N ALA A 72 -3.18 4.47 2.09
CA ALA A 72 -3.29 5.07 0.77
C ALA A 72 -3.05 4.04 -0.35
N SER A 73 -2.13 3.10 -0.16
CA SER A 73 -1.84 2.03 -1.13
C SER A 73 -3.05 1.09 -1.28
N ARG A 74 -3.65 0.63 -0.18
CA ARG A 74 -4.86 -0.21 -0.23
C ARG A 74 -6.03 0.47 -0.92
N ARG A 75 -6.24 1.76 -0.63
CA ARG A 75 -7.29 2.57 -1.29
C ARG A 75 -7.02 2.74 -2.78
N LEU A 76 -5.76 2.97 -3.15
CA LEU A 76 -5.37 3.16 -4.53
C LEU A 76 -5.51 1.87 -5.34
N GLU A 77 -5.08 0.73 -4.80
CA GLU A 77 -5.22 -0.59 -5.43
C GLU A 77 -6.69 -0.87 -5.79
N LEU A 78 -7.62 -0.65 -4.86
CA LEU A 78 -9.05 -0.80 -5.15
C LEU A 78 -9.53 0.21 -6.21
N ALA A 79 -9.07 1.46 -6.13
CA ALA A 79 -9.45 2.47 -7.10
C ALA A 79 -8.97 2.13 -8.52
N GLU A 80 -7.76 1.59 -8.66
CA GLU A 80 -7.21 1.12 -9.93
C GLU A 80 -8.03 -0.04 -10.50
N LEU A 81 -8.41 -1.01 -9.66
CA LEU A 81 -9.29 -2.13 -10.07
C LEU A 81 -10.67 -1.64 -10.54
N LEU A 82 -11.23 -0.62 -9.89
CA LEU A 82 -12.52 -0.04 -10.28
C LEU A 82 -12.38 0.80 -11.55
N LEU A 83 -11.31 1.58 -11.69
CA LEU A 83 -11.04 2.37 -12.89
C LEU A 83 -10.86 1.49 -14.13
N ALA A 84 -10.22 0.32 -13.99
CA ALA A 84 -10.07 -0.64 -15.07
C ALA A 84 -11.41 -1.17 -15.61
N LYS A 85 -12.48 -1.10 -14.81
CA LYS A 85 -13.84 -1.55 -15.15
C LYS A 85 -14.78 -0.40 -15.54
N ALA A 86 -14.36 0.84 -15.32
CA ALA A 86 -15.17 2.04 -15.52
C ALA A 86 -15.22 2.43 -17.00
N ALA A 87 -16.39 2.88 -17.47
CA ALA A 87 -16.58 3.26 -18.87
C ALA A 87 -16.37 4.77 -19.13
N GLY A 88 -16.32 5.61 -18.08
CA GLY A 88 -16.22 7.06 -18.25
C GLY A 88 -15.74 7.86 -17.03
N ARG A 89 -15.53 9.18 -17.24
CA ARG A 89 -14.98 10.11 -16.23
C ARG A 89 -15.96 10.46 -15.10
N ASP A 90 -17.26 10.39 -15.36
CA ASP A 90 -18.30 10.72 -14.36
C ASP A 90 -18.28 9.73 -13.17
N GLU A 91 -17.65 8.59 -13.35
CA GLU A 91 -17.48 7.57 -12.32
C GLU A 91 -16.36 7.91 -11.33
N LEU A 92 -15.45 8.85 -11.62
CA LEU A 92 -14.28 9.07 -10.77
C LEU A 92 -14.65 9.52 -9.35
N GLY A 93 -15.70 10.34 -9.21
CA GLY A 93 -16.23 10.72 -7.91
C GLY A 93 -16.86 9.54 -7.16
N HIS A 94 -17.49 8.62 -7.89
CA HIS A 94 -18.07 7.40 -7.34
C HIS A 94 -16.99 6.41 -6.91
N ILE A 95 -16.00 6.15 -7.77
CA ILE A 95 -14.84 5.29 -7.50
C ILE A 95 -14.04 5.81 -6.30
N ALA A 96 -13.84 7.12 -6.20
CA ALA A 96 -13.20 7.71 -5.03
C ALA A 96 -13.94 7.34 -3.74
N ARG A 97 -15.27 7.44 -3.73
CA ARG A 97 -16.08 7.07 -2.55
C ARG A 97 -16.00 5.57 -2.24
N LEU A 98 -16.14 4.71 -3.25
CA LEU A 98 -16.04 3.26 -3.09
C LEU A 98 -14.67 2.83 -2.56
N SER A 99 -13.62 3.54 -2.96
CA SER A 99 -12.25 3.24 -2.58
C SER A 99 -11.81 3.90 -1.28
N GLY A 100 -12.72 4.54 -0.53
CA GLY A 100 -12.41 5.17 0.76
C GLY A 100 -11.73 6.54 0.68
N TYR A 101 -11.66 7.17 -0.49
CA TYR A 101 -11.24 8.56 -0.62
C TYR A 101 -12.35 9.53 -0.21
N ARG A 102 -11.96 10.72 0.25
CA ARG A 102 -12.90 11.81 0.57
C ARG A 102 -13.59 12.33 -0.69
N ASP A 103 -12.84 12.50 -1.76
CA ASP A 103 -13.26 13.08 -3.02
C ASP A 103 -12.35 12.65 -4.19
N ALA A 104 -12.77 12.97 -5.41
CA ALA A 104 -12.02 12.69 -6.63
C ALA A 104 -10.66 13.42 -6.68
N ALA A 105 -10.52 14.58 -6.02
CA ALA A 105 -9.28 15.34 -6.04
C ALA A 105 -8.17 14.64 -5.23
N ALA A 106 -8.53 14.01 -4.09
CA ALA A 106 -7.65 13.19 -3.29
C ALA A 106 -7.19 11.94 -4.07
N LEU A 107 -8.12 11.23 -4.72
CA LEU A 107 -7.79 10.10 -5.58
C LEU A 107 -6.85 10.50 -6.73
N ARG A 108 -7.17 11.58 -7.46
CA ARG A 108 -6.31 12.10 -8.55
C ARG A 108 -4.89 12.44 -8.06
N ARG A 109 -4.76 13.00 -6.85
CA ARG A 109 -3.46 13.34 -6.27
C ARG A 109 -2.60 12.10 -6.05
N ASP A 110 -3.19 11.02 -5.56
CA ASP A 110 -2.46 9.79 -5.29
C ASP A 110 -2.14 9.02 -6.58
N LEU A 111 -3.08 8.96 -7.53
CA LEU A 111 -2.81 8.44 -8.89
C LEU A 111 -1.63 9.16 -9.55
N ARG A 112 -1.60 10.52 -9.51
CA ARG A 112 -0.47 11.29 -10.04
C ARG A 112 0.84 11.00 -9.30
N ARG A 113 0.80 10.76 -7.98
CA ARG A 113 2.00 10.42 -7.19
C ARG A 113 2.57 9.07 -7.61
N VAL A 114 1.73 8.09 -7.89
CA VAL A 114 2.14 6.78 -8.39
C VAL A 114 2.66 6.87 -9.82
N GLN A 115 1.97 7.56 -10.72
CA GLN A 115 2.46 7.80 -12.09
C GLN A 115 3.85 8.44 -12.14
N ARG A 116 4.14 9.39 -11.23
CA ARG A 116 5.47 10.01 -11.13
C ARG A 116 6.57 9.05 -10.65
N ARG A 117 6.22 8.04 -9.85
CA ARG A 117 7.15 7.00 -9.39
C ARG A 117 7.41 5.96 -10.48
N HIS A 118 6.42 5.68 -11.33
CA HIS A 118 6.53 4.74 -12.44
C HIS A 118 6.92 5.38 -13.78
N SER A 119 6.98 6.71 -13.88
CA SER A 119 7.59 7.36 -15.04
C SER A 119 9.07 6.96 -15.11
N PRO A 120 9.52 6.33 -16.22
CA PRO A 120 10.94 6.13 -16.43
C PRO A 120 11.61 7.51 -16.37
N ARG A 121 12.69 7.62 -15.60
CA ARG A 121 13.45 8.88 -15.57
C ARG A 121 13.85 9.20 -17.03
N PRO A 122 13.76 10.46 -17.48
CA PRO A 122 13.96 10.82 -18.89
C PRO A 122 15.34 10.46 -19.46
N TRP A 123 16.31 10.11 -18.62
CA TRP A 123 17.64 9.61 -19.01
C TRP A 123 17.73 8.08 -19.18
N LEU A 124 16.66 7.33 -18.90
CA LEU A 124 16.55 5.87 -19.13
C LEU A 124 15.84 5.54 -20.46
N THR A 125 15.49 6.54 -21.27
CA THR A 125 14.97 6.35 -22.62
C THR A 125 16.11 6.19 -23.64
N HIS A 126 17.06 5.29 -23.34
CA HIS A 126 18.02 4.81 -24.32
C HIS A 126 17.66 3.35 -24.66
N PRO A 127 17.50 2.99 -25.95
CA PRO A 127 17.05 1.66 -26.33
C PRO A 127 18.24 0.71 -26.27
N LEU A 128 18.36 -0.06 -25.19
CA LEU A 128 19.15 -1.29 -25.21
C LEU A 128 18.20 -2.45 -25.51
N GLY A 129 18.43 -3.05 -26.66
CA GLY A 129 17.54 -4.01 -27.29
C GLY A 129 17.43 -5.37 -26.59
N ARG A 130 16.36 -6.05 -27.01
CA ARG A 130 16.07 -7.50 -27.00
C ARG A 130 16.07 -8.26 -25.67
N SER A 131 14.84 -8.69 -25.35
CA SER A 131 14.39 -10.08 -25.14
C SER A 131 14.94 -10.88 -23.98
N GLU A 132 14.04 -11.25 -23.06
CA GLU A 132 13.80 -12.59 -22.47
C GLU A 132 12.50 -12.51 -21.64
N PRO A 133 11.44 -13.31 -21.91
CA PRO A 133 10.21 -13.31 -21.10
C PRO A 133 10.38 -14.20 -19.85
N GLY A 134 10.73 -13.59 -18.72
CA GLY A 134 10.67 -14.20 -17.38
C GLY A 134 9.27 -14.08 -16.73
N PRO A 135 9.00 -14.82 -15.64
CA PRO A 135 7.64 -15.12 -15.19
C PRO A 135 6.90 -13.87 -14.71
N PHE A 136 5.64 -13.80 -15.12
CA PHE A 136 4.62 -12.76 -14.86
C PHE A 136 4.94 -11.83 -13.68
N ARG A 137 5.42 -10.63 -13.99
CA ARG A 137 5.68 -9.53 -13.05
C ARG A 137 4.54 -8.52 -13.17
N TRP A 138 4.17 -7.90 -12.05
CA TRP A 138 3.10 -6.90 -11.89
C TRP A 138 3.22 -5.60 -12.74
N THR A 139 4.03 -5.62 -13.80
CA THR A 139 4.23 -4.55 -14.78
C THR A 139 3.34 -4.68 -16.02
N ASP A 140 2.56 -5.75 -16.17
CA ASP A 140 1.73 -5.97 -17.36
C ASP A 140 0.43 -5.13 -17.40
N VAL A 141 0.13 -4.36 -16.35
CA VAL A 141 -0.81 -3.23 -16.49
C VAL A 141 -0.02 -2.02 -16.97
N ASP A 142 -0.02 -1.83 -18.27
CA ASP A 142 0.55 -0.66 -18.92
C ASP A 142 -0.31 0.59 -18.62
N LEU A 143 -0.21 1.08 -17.38
CA LEU A 143 -0.81 2.32 -16.87
C LEU A 143 -0.54 3.54 -17.80
N PRO A 144 0.64 3.68 -18.44
CA PRO A 144 0.86 4.67 -19.50
C PRO A 144 -0.13 4.58 -20.67
N THR A 145 -0.52 3.37 -21.07
CA THR A 145 -1.45 3.12 -22.18
C THR A 145 -2.90 3.43 -21.79
N LEU A 146 -3.33 3.07 -20.57
CA LEU A 146 -4.67 3.42 -20.06
C LEU A 146 -4.89 4.92 -19.86
N LEU A 147 -3.83 5.71 -19.65
CA LEU A 147 -3.90 7.16 -19.52
C LEU A 147 -3.77 7.89 -20.87
N ARG A 148 -3.18 7.23 -21.88
CA ARG A 148 -3.08 7.73 -23.26
C ARG A 148 -4.35 7.51 -24.08
N THR A 149 -5.14 6.49 -23.76
CA THR A 149 -6.44 6.23 -24.40
C THR A 149 -7.57 7.10 -23.87
N LEU A 150 -7.35 7.79 -22.73
CA LEU A 150 -8.23 8.87 -22.32
C LEU A 150 -8.00 10.08 -23.25
N PRO A 151 -9.04 10.62 -23.90
CA PRO A 151 -8.87 11.71 -24.84
C PRO A 151 -8.23 12.92 -24.14
N GLN A 152 -7.01 13.23 -24.56
CA GLN A 152 -6.41 14.55 -24.38
C GLN A 152 -7.07 15.44 -25.42
N ARG A 153 -7.71 16.53 -25.00
CA ARG A 153 -8.28 17.47 -25.95
C ARG A 153 -7.81 18.90 -25.64
N PRO A 154 -7.80 19.76 -26.68
CA PRO A 154 -7.19 21.08 -26.67
C PRO A 154 -7.85 22.04 -25.69
#